data_AF-A0A9E1YF20-F1
#
_entry.id   AF-A0A9E1YF20-F1
#
_cell.length_a   1.000
_cell.length_b   1.000
_cell.length_c   1.000
_cell.angle_alpha   90.00
_cell.angle_beta   90.00
_cell.angle_gamma   90.00
#
_symmetry.space_group_name_H-M   'P 1'
#
loop_
_entity.id
_entity.type
_entity.pdbx_description
1 polymer ?
#
loop_
_entity_poly.entity_id
_entity_poly.type
_entity_poly.pdbx_seq_one_letter_code
_entity_poly.pdbx_strand_id
1 'polypeptide(L)' 'MEKLSGADMLIRALQDEGVDHVFGYPGGAVLHIYDAVFRQNRI' A
#
# COMPACT_ATOMS: atom_id res chain seq x y z
N MET A 1 -10.93 15.62 7.45
CA MET A 1 -10.48 14.24 7.22
C MET A 1 -9.99 14.15 5.79
N GLU A 2 -8.73 13.82 5.61
CA GLU A 2 -8.18 13.50 4.29
C GLU A 2 -8.87 12.23 3.78
N LYS A 3 -9.43 12.25 2.56
CA LYS A 3 -10.06 11.06 1.97
C LYS A 3 -8.96 10.23 1.31
N LEU A 4 -8.56 9.17 1.97
CA LEU A 4 -7.63 8.17 1.44
C LEU A 4 -8.40 7.07 0.69
N SER A 5 -7.78 6.50 -0.35
CA SER A 5 -8.28 5.25 -0.92
C SER A 5 -8.02 4.09 0.04
N GLY A 6 -8.72 2.97 -0.13
CA GLY A 6 -8.48 1.77 0.69
C GLY A 6 -7.03 1.26 0.56
N ALA A 7 -6.40 1.40 -0.61
CA ALA A 7 -5.01 1.04 -0.81
C ALA A 7 -4.07 1.99 -0.04
N ASP A 8 -4.31 3.30 -0.08
CA ASP A 8 -3.49 4.26 0.66
C ASP A 8 -3.60 4.05 2.19
N MET A 9 -4.80 3.70 2.67
CA MET A 9 -5.00 3.33 4.07
C MET A 9 -4.20 2.10 4.48
N LEU A 10 -4.18 1.07 3.61
CA LEU A 10 -3.40 -0.15 3.84
C LEU A 10 -1.90 0.15 3.93
N ILE A 11 -1.35 0.90 2.97
CA ILE A 11 0.06 1.28 2.96
C ILE A 11 0.41 2.07 4.21
N ARG A 12 -0.40 3.06 4.59
CA ARG A 12 -0.17 3.83 5.81
C ARG A 12 -0.13 2.95 7.05
N ALA A 13 -1.06 1.99 7.17
CA ALA A 13 -1.06 1.07 8.30
C ALA A 13 0.22 0.21 8.34
N LEU A 14 0.70 -0.28 7.19
CA LEU A 14 1.96 -1.02 7.11
C LEU A 14 3.16 -0.17 7.53
N GLN A 15 3.20 1.11 7.14
CA GLN A 15 4.24 2.05 7.55
C GLN A 15 4.19 2.38 9.04
N ASP A 16 2.99 2.58 9.60
CA ASP A 16 2.76 2.89 11.01
C ASP A 16 3.20 1.71 11.91
N GLU A 17 2.99 0.47 11.46
CA GLU A 17 3.45 -0.76 12.12
C GLU A 17 4.94 -1.07 11.86
N GLY A 18 5.65 -0.24 11.09
CA GLY A 18 7.08 -0.40 10.81
C GLY A 18 7.43 -1.62 9.96
N VAL A 19 6.53 -2.04 9.07
CA VAL A 19 6.80 -3.15 8.14
C VAL A 19 7.83 -2.69 7.10
N ASP A 20 8.90 -3.46 6.92
CA ASP A 20 9.94 -3.16 5.92
C ASP A 20 9.79 -3.93 4.60
N HIS A 21 9.15 -5.10 4.62
CA HIS A 21 9.04 -5.98 3.45
C HIS A 21 7.63 -6.55 3.32
N VAL A 22 7.06 -6.46 2.12
CA VAL A 22 5.75 -7.02 1.77
C VAL A 22 5.91 -7.91 0.55
N PHE A 23 5.38 -9.14 0.64
CA PHE A 23 5.34 -10.07 -0.49
C PHE A 23 3.97 -9.98 -1.16
N GLY A 24 3.96 -9.83 -2.48
CA GLY A 24 2.75 -9.73 -3.28
C GLY A 24 2.66 -10.86 -4.31
N TYR A 25 1.44 -11.36 -4.52
CA TYR A 25 1.10 -12.14 -5.70
C TYR A 25 0.30 -11.27 -6.67
N PRO A 26 0.74 -11.06 -7.91
CA PRO A 26 0.10 -10.12 -8.83
C PRO A 26 -1.25 -10.64 -9.34
N GLY A 27 -2.15 -9.71 -9.65
CA GLY A 27 -3.46 -10.01 -10.22
C GLY A 27 -4.31 -8.75 -10.43
N GLY A 28 -5.28 -8.79 -11.35
CA GLY A 28 -6.08 -7.61 -11.69
C GLY A 28 -6.85 -7.01 -10.51
N ALA A 29 -7.31 -7.86 -9.58
CA ALA A 29 -8.02 -7.41 -8.39
C ALA A 29 -7.16 -6.57 -7.43
N VAL A 30 -5.84 -6.75 -7.43
CA VAL A 30 -4.92 -6.11 -6.47
C VAL A 30 -4.05 -5.02 -7.11
N LEU A 31 -4.26 -4.69 -8.39
CA LEU A 31 -3.44 -3.73 -9.13
C LEU A 31 -3.36 -2.36 -8.45
N HIS A 32 -4.49 -1.87 -7.93
CA HIS A 32 -4.59 -0.60 -7.22
C HIS A 32 -3.77 -0.54 -5.92
N ILE A 33 -3.46 -1.69 -5.31
CA ILE A 33 -2.56 -1.78 -4.15
C ILE A 33 -1.11 -1.59 -4.62
N TYR A 34 -0.70 -2.27 -5.69
CA TYR A 34 0.64 -2.09 -6.26
C TYR A 34 0.88 -0.64 -6.74
N ASP A 35 -0.13 -0.01 -7.35
CA ASP A 35 -0.05 1.40 -7.73
C ASP A 35 0.13 2.31 -6.51
N ALA A 36 -0.48 1.96 -5.37
CA ALA A 36 -0.30 2.71 -4.12
C ALA A 36 1.10 2.48 -3.52
N VAL A 37 1.60 1.24 -3.49
CA VAL A 37 2.98 0.93 -3.07
C VAL A 37 3.98 1.72 -3.92
N PHE A 38 3.85 1.69 -5.24
CA PHE A 38 4.80 2.33 -6.16
C PHE A 38 4.85 3.86 -6.05
N ARG A 39 3.80 4.49 -5.50
CA ARG A 39 3.75 5.94 -5.27
C ARG A 39 4.47 6.38 -3.98
N GLN A 40 4.94 5.45 -3.16
CA GLN A 40 5.57 5.73 -1.87
C GLN A 40 7.09 5.53 -1.94
N ASN A 41 7.83 6.27 -1.11
CA ASN A 41 9.31 6.19 -1.04
C ASN A 41 9.80 5.31 0.11
N ARG A 42 8.89 4.65 0.82
CA ARG A 42 9.14 3.87 2.03
C ARG A 42 8.11 2.75 2.03
N ILE A 43 8.59 1.50 2.17
CA ILE A 43 8.07 0.21 1.67
C ILE A 43 8.12 0.00 0.16
#